data_AF-A0A969K3A5-F1
#
_entry.id   AF-A0A969K3A5-F1
#
_cell.length_a   1.000
_cell.length_b   1.000
_cell.length_c   1.000
_cell.angle_alpha   90.00
_cell.angle_beta   90.00
_cell.angle_gamma   90.00
#
_symmetry.space_group_name_H-M   'P 1'
#
loop_
_entity.id
_entity.type
_entity.pdbx_description
1 polymer ?
#
loop_
_entity_poly.entity_id
_entity_poly.type
_entity_poly.pdbx_seq_one_letter_code
_entity_poly.pdbx_strand_id
1 'polypeptide(L)' 'MAKSDWVATGVACLKLGISAKHLWKLRDEQLLKQGKHWKNIARPQAARPTYRWHLKRIEAVLETPQEQR' A
#
# COMPACT_ATOMS: atom_id res chain seq x y z
N MET A 1 -20.67 -3.72 -8.99
CA MET A 1 -19.98 -4.45 -7.89
C MET A 1 -18.76 -3.65 -7.46
N ALA A 2 -18.75 -3.07 -6.26
CA ALA A 2 -17.59 -2.34 -5.75
C ALA A 2 -16.48 -3.33 -5.39
N LYS A 3 -15.58 -3.63 -6.34
CA LYS A 3 -14.34 -4.37 -6.08
C LYS A 3 -13.59 -3.63 -4.99
N SER A 4 -13.44 -4.24 -3.83
CA SER A 4 -12.66 -3.65 -2.74
C SER A 4 -11.22 -3.47 -3.24
N ASP A 5 -10.79 -2.23 -3.46
CA ASP A 5 -9.45 -1.86 -3.96
C ASP A 5 -8.30 -2.17 -2.97
N TRP A 6 -8.62 -2.85 -1.85
CA TRP A 6 -7.71 -3.22 -0.77
C TRP A 6 -7.18 -4.65 -0.92
N VAL A 7 -5.93 -4.78 -1.33
CA VAL A 7 -5.29 -6.08 -1.60
C VAL A 7 -4.15 -6.38 -0.63
N ALA A 8 -3.75 -7.65 -0.55
CA ALA A 8 -2.59 -8.07 0.25
C ALA A 8 -1.27 -7.62 -0.41
N THR A 9 -0.17 -7.55 0.34
CA THR A 9 1.14 -7.09 -0.16
C THR A 9 1.57 -7.82 -1.43
N GLY A 10 1.48 -9.15 -1.49
CA GLY A 10 1.87 -9.91 -2.68
C GLY A 10 1.08 -9.52 -3.93
N VAL A 11 -0.23 -9.34 -3.80
CA VAL A 11 -1.10 -8.90 -4.90
C VAL A 11 -0.81 -7.45 -5.28
N ALA A 12 -0.52 -6.58 -4.30
CA ALA A 12 -0.15 -5.20 -4.55
C ALA A 12 1.13 -5.10 -5.38
N CYS A 13 2.16 -5.87 -5.00
CA CYS A 13 3.41 -5.95 -5.75
C CYS A 13 3.19 -6.40 -7.20
N LEU A 14 2.42 -7.47 -7.40
CA LEU A 14 2.12 -8.01 -8.72
C LEU A 14 1.35 -7.01 -9.60
N LYS A 15 0.41 -6.26 -9.02
CA LYS A 15 -0.43 -5.30 -9.76
C LYS A 15 0.30 -4.00 -10.08
N LEU A 16 1.10 -3.51 -9.14
CA LEU A 16 1.84 -2.25 -9.28
C LEU A 16 3.20 -2.45 -9.99
N GLY A 17 3.63 -3.69 -10.21
CA GLY A 17 4.93 -4.00 -10.80
C GLY A 17 6.13 -3.62 -9.92
N ILE A 18 5.93 -3.44 -8.61
CA ILE A 18 6.97 -3.05 -7.66
C ILE A 18 7.25 -4.15 -6.63
N SER A 19 8.46 -4.13 -6.06
CA SER A 19 8.83 -5.06 -5.00
C SER A 19 8.18 -4.70 -3.66
N ALA A 20 8.02 -5.69 -2.78
CA ALA A 20 7.54 -5.45 -1.42
C ALA A 20 8.46 -4.47 -0.66
N LYS A 21 9.77 -4.56 -0.88
CA LYS A 21 10.77 -3.63 -0.32
C LYS A 21 10.48 -2.19 -0.73
N HIS A 22 10.07 -1.96 -1.99
CA HIS A 22 9.68 -0.64 -2.46
C HIS A 22 8.41 -0.15 -1.75
N LEU A 23 7.37 -0.98 -1.61
CA LEU A 23 6.17 -0.62 -0.82
C LEU A 23 6.50 -0.24 0.62
N TRP A 24 7.41 -0.99 1.28
CA TRP A 24 7.86 -0.65 2.63
C TRP A 24 8.60 0.67 2.67
N LYS A 25 9.46 0.93 1.69
CA LYS A 25 10.20 2.19 1.57
C LYS A 25 9.24 3.38 1.43
N LEU A 26 8.25 3.30 0.53
CA LEU A 26 7.24 4.36 0.35
C LEU A 26 6.39 4.59 1.61
N ARG A 27 6.17 3.54 2.41
CA ARG A 27 5.52 3.67 3.71
C ARG A 27 6.43 4.37 4.72
N ASP A 28 7.70 4.00 4.77
CA ASP A 28 8.70 4.53 5.69
C ASP A 28 8.99 6.01 5.42
N GLU A 29 9.11 6.38 4.13
CA GLU A 29 9.25 7.76 3.63
C GLU A 29 7.95 8.60 3.78
N GLN A 30 6.93 8.08 4.48
CA GLN A 30 5.63 8.71 4.69
C GLN A 30 4.85 9.11 3.42
N LEU A 31 5.28 8.64 2.25
CA LEU A 31 4.55 8.81 0.98
C LEU A 31 3.20 8.07 1.02
N LEU A 32 3.13 6.95 1.74
CA LEU A 32 1.92 6.17 1.95
C LEU A 32 1.39 6.32 3.38
N LYS A 33 0.31 7.11 3.54
CA LYS A 33 -0.40 7.30 4.82
C LYS A 33 -1.26 6.10 5.24
N GLN A 34 -1.21 5.75 6.53
CA GLN A 34 -2.08 4.73 7.15
C GLN A 34 -3.55 5.13 7.07
N GLY A 35 -4.46 4.18 6.89
CA GLY A 35 -5.89 4.39 6.68
C GLY A 35 -6.25 4.87 5.26
N LYS A 36 -5.34 5.61 4.59
CA LYS A 36 -5.54 6.11 3.22
C LYS A 36 -5.01 5.16 2.16
N HIS A 37 -3.74 4.77 2.28
CA HIS A 37 -3.04 3.94 1.28
C HIS A 37 -2.76 2.53 1.80
N TRP A 38 -2.53 2.38 3.09
CA TRP A 38 -2.32 1.08 3.72
C TRP A 38 -3.07 1.00 5.05
N LYS A 39 -3.39 -0.21 5.49
CA LYS A 39 -3.94 -0.46 6.83
C LYS A 39 -3.44 -1.77 7.38
N ASN A 40 -3.17 -1.81 8.68
CA ASN A 40 -2.93 -3.06 9.37
C ASN A 40 -4.29 -3.67 9.75
N ILE A 41 -4.54 -4.89 9.27
CA ILE A 41 -5.73 -5.69 9.58
C ILE A 41 -5.41 -6.87 10.51
N ALA A 42 -4.18 -6.94 11.04
CA ALA A 42 -3.86 -7.92 12.05
C ALA A 42 -4.76 -7.74 13.27
N ARG A 43 -5.17 -8.86 13.86
CA ARG A 43 -5.83 -8.85 15.17
C ARG A 43 -4.83 -8.33 16.21
N PRO A 44 -5.30 -7.69 17.29
CA PRO A 44 -4.42 -7.18 18.36
C PRO A 44 -3.49 -8.26 18.96
N GLN A 45 -3.92 -9.52 18.94
CA GLN A 45 -3.19 -10.67 19.49
C GLN A 45 -2.25 -11.34 18.47
N ALA A 46 -2.20 -10.86 17.23
CA ALA A 46 -1.37 -11.48 16.20
C ALA A 46 0.09 -11.04 16.36
N ALA A 47 1.01 -12.01 16.44
CA ALA A 47 2.44 -11.76 16.53
C ALA A 47 3.03 -11.10 15.26
N ARG A 48 2.33 -11.18 14.12
CA ARG A 48 2.77 -10.60 12.85
C ARG A 48 1.73 -9.62 12.31
N PRO A 49 2.14 -8.42 11.86
CA PRO A 49 1.23 -7.48 11.23
C PRO A 49 0.79 -7.99 9.85
N THR A 50 -0.47 -7.74 9.51
CA THR A 50 -1.09 -8.14 8.24
C THR A 50 -1.54 -6.90 7.53
N TYR A 51 -0.87 -6.55 6.44
CA TYR A 51 -1.13 -5.29 5.75
C TYR A 51 -2.07 -5.46 4.56
N ARG A 52 -2.95 -4.47 4.38
CA ARG A 52 -3.73 -4.28 3.16
C ARG A 52 -3.35 -2.95 2.52
N TRP A 53 -3.25 -2.95 1.21
CA TRP A 53 -2.79 -1.83 0.39
C TRP A 53 -3.90 -1.43 -0.59
N HIS A 54 -4.14 -0.13 -0.73
CA HIS A 54 -5.16 0.41 -1.61
C HIS A 54 -4.56 0.71 -2.99
N LEU A 55 -4.82 -0.17 -3.97
CA LEU A 55 -4.16 -0.14 -5.28
C LEU A 55 -4.26 1.22 -5.96
N LYS A 56 -5.48 1.68 -6.28
CA LYS A 56 -5.70 2.94 -7.01
C LYS A 56 -5.05 4.17 -6.37
N ARG A 57 -4.98 4.20 -5.02
CA ARG A 57 -4.40 5.34 -4.31
C ARG A 57 -2.88 5.29 -4.34
N ILE A 58 -2.30 4.10 -4.26
CA ILE A 58 -0.85 3.92 -4.39
C ILE A 58 -0.43 4.19 -5.83
N GLU A 59 -1.19 3.68 -6.80
CA GLU A 59 -1.01 3.94 -8.24
C GLU A 59 -1.00 5.45 -8.52
N ALA A 60 -2.00 6.20 -8.05
CA ALA A 60 -2.02 7.65 -8.18
C ALA A 60 -0.79 8.34 -7.55
N VAL A 61 -0.27 7.83 -6.43
CA VAL A 61 0.95 8.36 -5.79
C VAL A 61 2.21 8.04 -6.61
N LEU A 62 2.25 6.89 -7.27
CA LEU A 62 3.36 6.48 -8.15
C LEU A 62 3.32 7.22 -9.50
N GLU A 63 2.12 7.47 -10.02
CA GLU A 63 1.90 8.22 -11.27
C GLU A 63 2.18 9.71 -11.12
N THR A 64 2.08 10.27 -9.91
CA THR A 64 2.40 11.68 -9.66
C THR A 64 3.92 11.81 -9.46
N PRO A 65 4.69 12.34 -10.44
CA PRO A 65 6.12 12.51 -10.28
C PRO A 65 6.40 13.56 -9.19
N GLN A 66 7.46 13.35 -8.41
CA GLN A 66 7.83 14.20 -7.27
C GLN A 66 8.16 15.67 -7.63
N GLU A 67 8.15 16.02 -8.92
CA GLU A 67 8.58 17.31 -9.45
C GLU A 67 7.52 18.42 -9.37
N GLN A 68 6.29 18.11 -8.91
CA GLN A 68 5.21 19.09 -8.71
C GLN A 68 4.61 19.08 -7.29
N ARG A 69 5.37 18.68 -6.26
CA ARG A 69 4.94 18.77 -4.86
C ARG A 69 5.56 19.93 -4.11
#